data_AF-A0A834CY33-F1
#
_entry.id   AF-A0A834CY33-F1
#
_cell.length_a   1.000
_cell.length_b   1.000
_cell.length_c   1.000
_cell.angle_alpha   90.00
_cell.angle_beta   90.00
_cell.angle_gamma   90.00
#
_symmetry.space_group_name_H-M   'P 1'
#
loop_
_entity.id
_entity.type
_entity.pdbx_description
1 polymer ?
#
loop_
_entity_poly.entity_id
_entity_poly.type
_entity_poly.pdbx_seq_one_letter_code
_entity_poly.pdbx_strand_id
1 'polypeptide(L)'
;MDSGESDKRRMQGEDSDSDSDLGPCDGIDERFLSDEERALYRSAVAKSEGFDVPEIIAGYLYNLIQPRDLNTYYHEFLIYKERSQHAIDEHNRHFAETNAKLELVKVSKVMAHLYDNIRYYITFEARDLADGGKTKTYQAVVRDAIPEISVLSFRLKPAEDEQGNHGKEWIWEGHLVNGQLLPGG
;
A
#
# COMPACT_ATOMS: atom_id res chain seq x y z
N MET A 1 -22.06 -16.07 -81.64
CA MET A 1 -20.59 -16.06 -81.58
C MET A 1 -20.22 -15.14 -80.46
N ASP A 2 -19.36 -15.63 -79.56
CA ASP A 2 -18.48 -14.86 -78.68
C ASP A 2 -19.14 -14.01 -77.57
N SER A 3 -18.92 -14.35 -76.29
CA SER A 3 -17.82 -13.87 -75.43
C SER A 3 -18.08 -12.42 -74.95
N GLY A 4 -17.88 -11.98 -73.72
CA GLY A 4 -17.37 -12.55 -72.48
C GLY A 4 -17.65 -11.54 -71.35
N GLU A 5 -17.88 -12.08 -70.15
CA GLU A 5 -17.37 -11.62 -68.85
C GLU A 5 -17.44 -10.14 -68.44
N SER A 6 -18.19 -9.83 -67.37
CA SER A 6 -17.61 -9.21 -66.15
C SER A 6 -18.59 -9.18 -64.97
N ASP A 7 -18.18 -9.88 -63.91
CA ASP A 7 -18.08 -9.40 -62.53
C ASP A 7 -19.34 -8.96 -61.77
N LYS A 8 -20.04 -9.93 -61.17
CA LYS A 8 -20.85 -9.72 -59.97
C LYS A 8 -20.01 -10.01 -58.73
N ARG A 9 -19.37 -9.00 -58.16
CA ARG A 9 -18.80 -9.08 -56.80
C ARG A 9 -19.93 -9.17 -55.79
N ARG A 10 -20.27 -10.40 -55.38
CA ARG A 10 -21.06 -10.67 -54.18
C ARG A 10 -20.10 -10.71 -53.01
N MET A 11 -20.12 -9.67 -52.20
CA MET A 11 -19.52 -9.66 -50.85
C MET A 11 -20.14 -10.81 -50.04
N GLN A 12 -19.36 -11.85 -49.79
CA GLN A 12 -19.47 -12.72 -48.61
C GLN A 12 -18.20 -12.34 -47.82
N GLY A 13 -18.27 -11.76 -46.64
CA GLY A 13 -18.92 -12.34 -45.47
C GLY A 13 -17.96 -13.35 -44.85
N GLU A 14 -16.76 -12.90 -44.48
CA GLU A 14 -15.82 -13.67 -43.66
C GLU A 14 -15.69 -12.94 -42.34
N ASP A 15 -16.55 -13.32 -41.39
CA ASP A 15 -16.38 -13.04 -39.99
C ASP A 15 -15.15 -13.83 -39.53
N SER A 16 -13.97 -13.21 -39.62
CA SER A 16 -12.78 -13.72 -39.00
C SER A 16 -12.86 -13.41 -37.50
N ASP A 17 -13.51 -14.31 -36.76
CA ASP A 17 -13.32 -14.48 -35.33
C ASP A 17 -11.82 -14.77 -35.11
N SER A 18 -11.02 -13.73 -34.87
CA SER A 18 -9.71 -13.94 -34.31
C SER A 18 -9.92 -14.34 -32.86
N ASP A 19 -10.04 -15.65 -32.63
CA ASP A 19 -9.70 -16.27 -31.36
C ASP A 19 -8.28 -15.81 -31.01
N SER A 20 -8.17 -14.74 -30.22
CA SER A 20 -6.94 -14.43 -29.54
C SER A 20 -6.75 -15.54 -28.53
N ASP A 21 -6.03 -16.57 -28.96
CA ASP A 21 -5.48 -17.66 -28.16
C ASP A 21 -4.55 -17.03 -27.11
N LEU A 22 -5.16 -16.47 -26.07
CA LEU A 22 -4.51 -16.16 -24.81
C LEU A 22 -4.20 -17.52 -24.20
N GLY A 23 -3.07 -18.08 -24.62
CA GLY A 23 -2.47 -19.24 -23.98
C GLY A 23 -2.50 -19.05 -22.46
N PRO A 24 -2.65 -20.13 -21.69
CA PRO A 24 -2.77 -20.04 -20.24
C PRO A 24 -1.62 -19.18 -19.72
N CYS A 25 -1.94 -18.06 -19.04
CA CYS A 25 -0.96 -17.22 -18.39
C CYS A 25 -0.21 -18.09 -17.37
N ASP A 26 0.91 -18.62 -17.78
CA ASP A 26 1.82 -19.52 -17.06
C ASP A 26 2.67 -18.77 -16.01
N GLY A 27 2.26 -17.57 -15.62
CA GLY A 27 3.05 -16.66 -14.79
C GLY A 27 2.48 -16.35 -13.41
N ILE A 28 1.26 -16.78 -13.09
CA ILE A 28 0.72 -16.64 -11.73
C ILE A 28 0.70 -18.02 -11.11
N ASP A 29 1.72 -18.32 -10.31
CA ASP A 29 1.67 -19.45 -9.38
C ASP A 29 0.48 -19.21 -8.45
N GLU A 30 -0.67 -19.83 -8.74
CA GLU A 30 -1.92 -19.80 -7.95
C GLU A 30 -1.76 -20.50 -6.59
N ARG A 31 -0.56 -20.43 -6.02
CA ARG A 31 -0.24 -20.94 -4.70
C ARG A 31 -0.96 -20.12 -3.65
N PHE A 32 -2.01 -20.73 -3.11
CA PHE A 32 -2.60 -20.28 -1.86
C PHE A 32 -1.56 -20.31 -0.74
N LEU A 33 -1.61 -19.32 0.17
CA LEU A 33 -0.78 -19.32 1.37
C LEU A 33 -1.06 -20.58 2.18
N SER A 34 0.01 -21.28 2.61
CA SER A 34 -0.11 -22.37 3.58
C SER A 34 -0.64 -21.85 4.93
N ASP A 35 -1.13 -22.77 5.76
CA ASP A 35 -1.60 -22.41 7.11
C ASP A 35 -0.48 -21.83 7.98
N GLU A 36 0.76 -22.31 7.80
CA GLU A 36 1.95 -21.80 8.49
C GLU A 36 2.28 -20.37 8.04
N GLU A 37 2.35 -20.10 6.74
CA GLU A 37 2.57 -18.74 6.21
C GLU A 37 1.46 -17.79 6.66
N ARG A 38 0.20 -18.24 6.68
CA ARG A 38 -0.94 -17.44 7.12
C ARG A 38 -0.87 -17.14 8.62
N ALA A 39 -0.41 -18.09 9.44
CA ALA A 39 -0.20 -17.88 10.86
C ALA A 39 0.96 -16.92 11.13
N LEU A 40 2.07 -17.07 10.40
CA LEU A 40 3.23 -16.18 10.45
C LEU A 40 2.84 -14.76 10.06
N TYR A 41 2.12 -14.59 8.94
CA TYR A 41 1.59 -13.31 8.48
C TYR A 41 0.72 -12.64 9.54
N ARG A 42 -0.30 -13.36 10.06
CA ARG A 42 -1.21 -12.81 11.07
C ARG A 42 -0.47 -12.41 12.34
N SER A 43 0.50 -13.21 12.76
CA SER A 43 1.36 -12.93 13.91
C SER A 43 2.21 -11.67 13.68
N ALA A 44 2.81 -11.52 12.50
CA ALA A 44 3.60 -10.35 12.14
C ALA A 44 2.75 -9.08 12.11
N VAL A 45 1.60 -9.11 11.43
CA VAL A 45 0.64 -7.98 11.39
C VAL A 45 0.17 -7.61 12.79
N ALA A 46 -0.19 -8.57 13.63
CA ALA A 46 -0.65 -8.29 14.99
C ALA A 46 0.44 -7.69 15.87
N LYS A 47 1.69 -8.16 15.74
CA LYS A 47 2.82 -7.66 16.53
C LYS A 47 3.27 -6.26 16.11
N SER A 48 3.28 -5.99 14.80
CA SER A 48 3.81 -4.75 14.24
C SER A 48 2.74 -3.73 13.86
N GLU A 49 1.46 -4.07 14.03
CA GLU A 49 0.32 -3.29 13.53
C GLU A 49 0.40 -3.05 12.00
N GLY A 50 1.04 -3.97 11.28
CA GLY A 50 1.23 -3.92 9.83
C GLY A 50 2.46 -3.16 9.34
N PHE A 51 3.30 -2.61 10.23
CA PHE A 51 4.52 -1.87 9.84
C PHE A 51 5.74 -2.77 9.57
N ASP A 52 5.71 -4.01 10.06
CA ASP A 52 6.76 -5.01 9.90
C ASP A 52 6.11 -6.36 9.57
N VAL A 53 6.02 -6.67 8.28
CA VAL A 53 5.42 -7.90 7.75
C VAL A 53 6.40 -8.52 6.76
N PRO A 54 6.64 -9.85 6.82
CA PRO A 54 7.51 -10.50 5.85
C PRO A 54 6.93 -10.43 4.44
N GLU A 55 7.79 -10.40 3.44
CA GLU A 55 7.38 -10.59 2.06
C GLU A 55 6.85 -12.02 1.87
N ILE A 56 5.68 -12.14 1.24
CA ILE A 56 5.08 -13.44 0.93
C ILE A 56 4.85 -13.49 -0.58
N ILE A 57 5.59 -14.37 -1.25
CA ILE A 57 5.49 -14.59 -2.69
C ILE A 57 4.27 -15.49 -2.95
N ALA A 58 3.09 -14.91 -3.14
CA ALA A 58 1.87 -15.62 -3.50
C ALA A 58 1.30 -15.04 -4.80
N GLY A 59 0.66 -15.88 -5.63
CA GLY A 59 0.07 -15.45 -6.90
C GLY A 59 -1.02 -14.40 -6.77
N TYR A 60 -1.69 -14.33 -5.61
CA TYR A 60 -2.69 -13.31 -5.30
C TYR A 60 -2.22 -12.48 -4.10
N LEU A 61 -1.54 -11.36 -4.38
CA LEU A 61 -1.08 -10.38 -3.37
C LEU A 61 -2.19 -9.45 -2.86
N TYR A 62 -3.39 -9.54 -3.45
CA TYR A 62 -4.57 -8.79 -3.03
C TYR A 62 -4.94 -9.16 -1.59
N ASN A 63 -5.34 -8.19 -0.76
CA ASN A 63 -5.63 -8.34 0.68
C ASN A 63 -4.44 -8.67 1.61
N LEU A 64 -3.19 -8.64 1.12
CA LEU A 64 -2.02 -8.79 1.96
C LEU A 64 -1.29 -7.46 2.15
N ILE A 65 -0.82 -7.22 3.36
CA ILE A 65 0.16 -6.17 3.66
C ILE A 65 1.52 -6.68 3.21
N GLN A 66 2.17 -5.98 2.29
CA GLN A 66 3.43 -6.40 1.71
C GLN A 66 4.47 -5.27 1.77
N PRO A 67 5.76 -5.58 2.00
CA PRO A 67 6.82 -4.59 1.93
C PRO A 67 6.90 -3.97 0.53
N ARG A 68 7.32 -2.72 0.47
CA ARG A 68 7.63 -2.01 -0.78
C ARG A 68 9.09 -1.62 -0.78
N ASP A 69 9.76 -1.92 -1.89
CA ASP A 69 11.11 -1.43 -2.11
C ASP A 69 11.06 0.04 -2.52
N LEU A 70 11.79 0.87 -1.77
CA LEU A 70 11.85 2.31 -1.97
C LEU A 70 12.72 2.70 -3.17
N ASN A 71 13.46 1.75 -3.75
CA ASN A 71 14.42 2.01 -4.84
C ASN A 71 13.99 1.47 -6.20
N THR A 72 12.96 0.62 -6.28
CA THR A 72 12.63 -0.06 -7.55
C THR A 72 12.13 0.91 -8.61
N TYR A 73 11.19 1.79 -8.25
CA TYR A 73 10.54 2.69 -9.20
C TYR A 73 10.52 4.11 -8.66
N TYR A 74 11.13 5.03 -9.40
CA TYR A 74 11.20 6.45 -9.03
C TYR A 74 9.82 7.06 -8.74
N HIS A 75 8.81 6.68 -9.52
CA HIS A 75 7.43 7.14 -9.32
C HIS A 75 6.82 6.65 -8.00
N GLU A 76 7.10 5.42 -7.58
CA GLU A 76 6.61 4.91 -6.29
C GLU A 76 7.28 5.62 -5.11
N PHE A 77 8.59 5.86 -5.21
CA PHE A 77 9.30 6.64 -4.20
C PHE A 77 8.69 8.04 -4.02
N LEU A 78 8.31 8.71 -5.11
CA LEU A 78 7.62 9.99 -5.06
C LEU A 78 6.27 9.88 -4.34
N ILE A 79 5.47 8.85 -4.64
CA ILE A 79 4.20 8.60 -3.95
C ILE A 79 4.44 8.45 -2.45
N TYR A 80 5.39 7.62 -2.01
CA TYR A 80 5.67 7.41 -0.58
C TYR A 80 6.12 8.69 0.11
N LYS A 81 6.96 9.50 -0.55
CA LYS A 81 7.37 10.81 -0.04
C LYS A 81 6.18 11.76 0.08
N GLU A 82 5.32 11.84 -0.93
CA GLU A 82 4.11 12.67 -0.90
C GLU A 82 3.14 12.25 0.20
N ARG A 83 2.87 10.95 0.36
CA ARG A 83 1.99 10.45 1.43
C ARG A 83 2.57 10.69 2.82
N SER A 84 3.90 10.61 2.97
CA SER A 84 4.57 10.97 4.22
C SER A 84 4.46 12.45 4.53
N GLN A 85 4.62 13.30 3.51
CA GLN A 85 4.45 14.74 3.65
C GLN A 85 3.00 15.09 4.03
N HIS A 86 2.02 14.46 3.39
CA HIS A 86 0.61 14.64 3.73
C HIS A 86 0.30 14.29 5.19
N ALA A 87 0.89 13.19 5.70
CA ALA A 87 0.78 12.82 7.11
C ALA A 87 1.37 13.86 8.07
N ILE A 88 2.54 14.43 7.73
CA ILE A 88 3.16 15.53 8.49
C ILE A 88 2.32 16.80 8.41
N ASP A 89 1.78 17.13 7.26
CA ASP A 89 0.97 18.34 7.06
C ASP A 89 -0.34 18.25 7.86
N GLU A 90 -0.99 17.09 7.89
CA GLU A 90 -2.13 16.84 8.77
C GLU A 90 -1.77 17.04 10.24
N HIS A 91 -0.65 16.45 10.69
CA HIS A 91 -0.16 16.58 12.06
C HIS A 91 0.09 18.05 12.41
N ASN A 92 0.85 18.76 11.57
CA ASN A 92 1.21 20.16 11.77
C ASN A 92 -0.01 21.08 11.78
N ARG A 93 -1.03 20.80 10.96
CA ARG A 93 -2.30 21.52 11.01
C ARG A 93 -3.05 21.26 12.31
N HIS A 94 -3.08 20.01 12.77
CA HIS A 94 -3.76 19.64 14.01
C HIS A 94 -3.13 20.27 15.26
N PHE A 95 -1.80 20.42 15.27
CA PHE A 95 -1.04 20.99 16.39
C PHE A 95 -0.49 22.40 16.13
N ALA A 96 -1.12 23.15 15.23
CA ALA A 96 -0.69 24.49 14.87
C ALA A 96 -0.59 25.43 16.09
N GLU A 97 -1.44 25.24 17.09
CA GLU A 97 -1.49 26.08 18.31
C GLU A 97 -0.41 25.72 19.34
N THR A 98 0.16 24.51 19.30
CA THR A 98 1.16 24.04 20.28
C THR A 98 2.60 24.12 19.76
N ASN A 99 2.80 24.70 18.58
CA ASN A 99 4.11 24.80 17.91
C ASN A 99 4.80 23.43 17.67
N ALA A 100 4.03 22.33 17.66
CA ALA A 100 4.54 20.98 17.37
C ALA A 100 4.65 20.77 15.85
N LYS A 101 5.66 21.39 15.25
CA LYS A 101 5.93 21.32 13.81
C LYS A 101 6.98 20.25 13.50
N LEU A 102 6.64 19.38 12.56
CA LEU A 102 7.51 18.33 12.03
C LEU A 102 7.98 18.68 10.61
N GLU A 103 9.23 18.32 10.29
CA GLU A 103 9.81 18.42 8.94
C GLU A 103 10.33 17.06 8.47
N LEU A 104 9.88 16.60 7.31
CA LEU A 104 10.28 15.30 6.76
C LEU A 104 11.79 15.26 6.48
N VAL A 105 12.46 14.22 6.97
CA VAL A 105 13.87 13.95 6.67
C VAL A 105 13.98 12.89 5.58
N LYS A 106 13.40 11.70 5.82
CA LYS A 106 13.37 10.60 4.84
C LYS A 106 12.27 9.61 5.16
N VAL A 107 11.83 8.88 4.13
CA VAL A 107 11.02 7.68 4.28
C VAL A 107 11.96 6.49 4.49
N SER A 108 11.74 5.67 5.51
CA SER A 108 12.64 4.56 5.87
C SER A 108 12.06 3.20 5.53
N LYS A 109 10.74 3.03 5.59
CA LYS A 109 10.07 1.77 5.31
C LYS A 109 8.62 2.01 4.91
N VAL A 110 8.12 1.23 3.96
CA VAL A 110 6.72 1.24 3.55
C VAL A 110 6.21 -0.19 3.46
N MET A 111 5.06 -0.45 4.06
CA MET A 111 4.22 -1.59 3.74
C MET A 111 2.97 -1.08 3.03
N ALA A 112 2.49 -1.80 2.02
CA ALA A 112 1.26 -1.45 1.31
C ALA A 112 0.27 -2.60 1.35
N HIS A 113 -0.99 -2.24 1.54
CA HIS A 113 -2.14 -3.13 1.51
C HIS A 113 -3.05 -2.71 0.36
N LEU A 114 -3.15 -3.57 -0.65
CA LEU A 114 -4.04 -3.35 -1.80
C LEU A 114 -5.38 -4.06 -1.52
N TYR A 115 -6.43 -3.25 -1.46
CA TYR A 115 -7.83 -3.70 -1.43
C TYR A 115 -8.66 -2.82 -2.39
N ASP A 116 -9.86 -2.37 -2.01
CA ASP A 116 -10.65 -1.35 -2.73
C ASP A 116 -9.96 0.03 -2.79
N ASN A 117 -8.92 0.21 -1.97
CA ASN A 117 -8.01 1.36 -1.92
C ASN A 117 -6.60 0.86 -1.57
N ILE A 118 -5.62 1.77 -1.58
CA ILE A 118 -4.27 1.44 -1.10
C ILE A 118 -4.09 2.03 0.29
N ARG A 119 -3.69 1.21 1.26
CA ARG A 119 -3.22 1.70 2.56
C ARG A 119 -1.72 1.55 2.66
N TYR A 120 -1.04 2.65 2.97
CA TYR A 120 0.38 2.69 3.22
C TYR A 120 0.65 2.77 4.71
N TYR A 121 1.40 1.81 5.23
CA TYR A 121 1.96 1.81 6.58
C TYR A 121 3.39 2.31 6.46
N ILE A 122 3.59 3.60 6.72
CA ILE A 122 4.82 4.31 6.41
C ILE A 122 5.58 4.59 7.69
N THR A 123 6.85 4.18 7.73
CA THR A 123 7.81 4.61 8.73
C THR A 123 8.72 5.67 8.10
N PHE A 124 8.90 6.81 8.77
CA PHE A 124 9.71 7.91 8.28
C PHE A 124 10.42 8.63 9.44
N GLU A 125 11.51 9.32 9.13
CA GLU A 125 12.19 10.20 10.06
C GLU A 125 11.76 11.64 9.82
N ALA A 126 11.50 12.37 10.89
CA ALA A 126 11.19 13.80 10.84
C ALA A 126 11.92 14.56 11.95
N ARG A 127 12.27 15.82 11.67
CA ARG A 127 12.77 16.75 12.69
C ARG A 127 11.60 17.31 13.46
N ASP A 128 11.66 17.18 14.77
CA ASP A 128 10.72 17.80 15.70
C ASP A 128 11.23 19.19 16.10
N LEU A 129 10.62 20.24 15.54
CA LEU A 129 11.05 21.61 15.79
C LEU A 129 10.69 22.09 17.19
N ALA A 130 9.72 21.48 17.86
CA ALA A 130 9.40 21.78 19.26
C ALA A 130 10.49 21.23 20.21
N ASP A 131 11.14 20.13 19.84
CA ASP A 131 12.26 19.52 20.58
C ASP A 131 13.63 19.90 20.00
N GLY A 132 13.81 21.18 19.66
CA GLY A 132 15.08 21.73 19.20
C GLY A 132 15.59 21.16 17.87
N GLY A 133 14.70 20.61 17.03
CA GLY A 133 15.04 20.03 15.73
C GLY A 133 15.59 18.61 15.78
N LYS A 134 15.41 17.89 16.90
CA LYS A 134 15.84 16.49 17.00
C LYS A 134 15.11 15.62 16.00
N THR A 135 15.85 14.76 15.30
CA THR A 135 15.27 13.76 14.41
C THR A 135 14.68 12.61 15.23
N LYS A 136 13.43 12.28 14.96
CA LYS A 136 12.70 11.15 15.55
C LYS A 136 12.08 10.30 14.45
N THR A 137 11.79 9.04 14.76
CA THR A 137 11.13 8.11 13.84
C THR A 137 9.64 8.06 14.13
N TYR A 138 8.83 8.25 13.11
CA TYR A 138 7.37 8.26 13.18
C TYR A 138 6.79 7.13 12.32
N GLN A 139 5.56 6.77 12.64
CA GLN A 139 4.76 5.79 11.90
C GLN A 139 3.41 6.42 11.57
N ALA A 140 2.98 6.30 10.33
CA ALA A 140 1.66 6.74 9.89
C ALA A 140 0.98 5.71 9.00
N VAL A 141 -0.35 5.65 9.06
CA VAL A 141 -1.17 4.92 8.10
C VAL A 141 -1.91 5.93 7.24
N VAL A 142 -1.65 5.89 5.93
CA VAL A 142 -2.29 6.77 4.94
C VAL A 142 -3.13 5.92 4.01
N ARG A 143 -4.40 6.28 3.85
CA ARG A 143 -5.30 5.69 2.86
C ARG A 143 -5.30 6.54 1.62
N ASP A 144 -4.99 5.91 0.50
CA ASP A 144 -5.06 6.48 -0.84
C ASP A 144 -6.27 5.88 -1.56
N ALA A 145 -7.36 6.63 -1.59
CA ALA A 145 -8.58 6.28 -2.29
C ALA A 145 -8.91 7.39 -3.29
N ILE A 146 -9.64 7.06 -4.35
CA ILE A 146 -10.18 8.10 -5.24
C ILE A 146 -11.55 8.51 -4.70
N PRO A 147 -11.82 9.81 -4.45
CA PRO A 147 -11.00 10.99 -4.74
C PRO A 147 -10.15 11.51 -3.57
N GLU A 148 -10.07 10.81 -2.44
CA GLU A 148 -9.54 11.34 -1.17
C GLU A 148 -8.33 10.55 -0.62
N ILE A 149 -7.28 11.30 -0.27
CA ILE A 149 -6.15 10.82 0.54
C ILE A 149 -6.39 11.23 2.00
N SER A 150 -6.49 10.26 2.90
CA SER A 150 -6.76 10.49 4.32
C SER A 150 -5.67 9.89 5.19
N VAL A 151 -5.23 10.61 6.23
CA VAL A 151 -4.32 10.08 7.23
C VAL A 151 -5.16 9.40 8.31
N LEU A 152 -5.05 8.08 8.39
CA LEU A 152 -5.85 7.28 9.32
C LEU A 152 -5.25 7.26 10.72
N SER A 153 -3.92 7.20 10.80
CA SER A 153 -3.18 7.06 12.04
C SER A 153 -1.79 7.64 11.97
N PHE A 154 -1.29 8.12 13.11
CA PHE A 154 0.03 8.72 13.26
C PHE A 154 0.53 8.57 14.69
N ARG A 155 1.80 8.21 14.86
CA ARG A 155 2.47 8.14 16.16
C ARG A 155 3.97 8.34 16.03
N LEU A 156 4.61 8.66 17.16
CA LEU A 156 6.03 8.41 17.35
C LEU A 156 6.25 6.88 17.39
N LYS A 157 7.29 6.37 16.72
CA LYS A 157 7.61 4.94 16.75
C LYS A 157 8.00 4.55 18.19
N PRO A 158 7.35 3.55 18.81
CA PRO A 158 7.72 3.06 20.14
C PRO A 158 9.16 2.54 20.18
N ALA A 159 9.82 2.67 21.33
CA ALA A 159 11.13 2.05 21.55
C ALA A 159 10.98 0.51 21.61
N GLU A 160 11.99 -0.23 21.13
CA GLU A 160 11.91 -1.70 20.99
C GLU A 160 11.85 -2.44 22.33
N ASP A 161 12.16 -1.78 23.43
CA ASP A 161 12.16 -2.26 24.82
C ASP A 161 10.86 -1.94 25.58
N GLU A 162 9.99 -1.08 25.05
CA GLU A 162 8.68 -0.77 25.61
C GLU A 162 7.58 -1.68 25.00
N GLN A 163 7.70 -2.99 25.21
CA GLN A 163 6.61 -3.94 24.95
C GLN A 163 5.47 -3.88 25.98
N GLY A 164 5.55 -2.96 26.95
CA GLY A 164 4.44 -2.57 27.82
C GLY A 164 3.61 -1.46 27.17
N ASN A 165 2.30 -1.48 27.40
CA ASN A 165 1.23 -0.64 26.83
C ASN A 165 1.38 0.90 26.97
N HIS A 166 2.56 1.42 27.27
CA HIS A 166 2.80 2.81 27.68
C HIS A 166 3.40 3.70 26.58
N GLY A 167 3.87 3.15 25.46
CA GLY A 167 4.51 3.91 24.36
C GLY A 167 3.72 3.98 23.04
N LYS A 168 2.49 3.45 22.98
CA LYS A 168 1.69 3.30 21.75
C LYS A 168 0.58 4.35 21.63
N GLU A 169 0.84 5.60 21.97
CA GLU A 169 -0.19 6.64 21.86
C GLU A 169 -0.39 7.03 20.39
N TRP A 170 -1.53 6.61 19.85
CA TRP A 170 -1.97 7.01 18.52
C TRP A 170 -2.61 8.39 18.57
N ILE A 171 -2.16 9.31 17.72
CA ILE A 171 -2.80 10.63 17.57
C ILE A 171 -4.16 10.48 16.88
N TRP A 172 -4.24 9.57 15.90
CA TRP A 172 -5.49 9.14 15.26
C TRP A 172 -5.53 7.61 15.21
N GLU A 173 -6.70 7.01 15.43
CA GLU A 173 -6.87 5.55 15.45
C GLU A 173 -7.94 5.12 14.42
N GLY A 174 -7.73 5.46 13.15
CA GLY A 174 -8.62 5.07 12.04
C GLY A 174 -8.13 3.85 11.26
N HIS A 175 -6.92 3.35 11.53
CA HIS A 175 -6.33 2.23 10.78
C HIS A 175 -6.83 0.85 11.24
N LEU A 176 -7.37 0.76 12.46
CA LEU A 176 -7.97 -0.44 13.01
C LEU A 176 -9.40 -0.57 12.48
N VAL A 177 -9.60 -1.45 11.50
CA VAL A 177 -10.95 -1.83 11.09
C VAL A 177 -11.50 -2.77 12.16
N ASN A 178 -12.41 -2.28 13.02
CA ASN A 178 -13.20 -3.07 13.97
C ASN A 178 -12.45 -4.04 14.90
N GLY A 179 -11.21 -3.76 15.30
CA GLY A 179 -10.47 -4.60 16.26
C GLY A 179 -10.28 -6.07 15.83
N GLN A 180 -10.51 -6.39 14.56
CA GLN A 180 -10.36 -7.73 14.01
C GLN A 180 -9.54 -7.64 12.72
N LEU A 181 -8.45 -8.41 12.68
CA LEU A 181 -7.88 -8.92 11.44
C LEU A 181 -9.05 -9.35 10.55
N LEU A 182 -9.16 -8.75 9.36
CA LEU A 182 -10.23 -8.99 8.42
C LEU A 182 -10.51 -10.50 8.33
N PRO A 183 -11.79 -10.93 8.45
CA PRO A 183 -12.12 -12.33 8.27
C PRO A 183 -11.69 -12.74 6.88
N GLY A 184 -10.83 -13.75 6.80
CA GLY A 184 -10.51 -14.40 5.53
C GLY A 184 -11.80 -14.93 4.93
N GLY A 185 -12.11 -14.48 3.70
CA GLY A 185 -12.92 -15.25 2.78
C GLY A 185 -12.17 -16.48 2.29
#